data_AF-A0A0M2NAN5-F1
#
_entry.id   AF-A0A0M2NAN5-F1
#
_cell.length_a   1.000
_cell.length_b   1.000
_cell.length_c   1.000
_cell.angle_alpha   90.00
_cell.angle_beta   90.00
_cell.angle_gamma   90.00
#
_symmetry.space_group_name_H-M   'P 1'
#
loop_
_entity.id
_entity.type
_entity.pdbx_description
1 polymer ?
#
loop_
_entity_poly.entity_id
_entity_poly.type
_entity_poly.pdbx_seq_one_letter_code
_entity_poly.pdbx_strand_id
1 'polypeptide(L)'
;MSKTGKIVLWAIVAVILAAVMFWGIIGGSAIRGFFGNIANTITGISAEDFVDNLPDDAQKNVEFEKPVADIKEISMRFVDENIEIVPTDENVIRVEETSSHKIEEEDVMRYGVKNGELVIQSGRNGKTFLNWGRSYRIDVKVMVPKSFAGVLDIQTISGELSAETINATRALFSTTSGNISVAGGMCDNLSLDSTSGRIDATDIQAEKASADTMSGEITLKGTFGYIEGDSTSGSVKIEAANVQEVSTDTTSGSIEVVCVDSDLLEKIDANSVSGSVRIVLPDETGFKLSYDTVSGSTDNDFAMKNDQYSDGRVSINVDTVSGSLKILQK
;
A
#
# COMPACT_ATOMS: atom_id res chain seq x y z
N MET A 1 -5.17 17.29 23.80
CA MET A 1 -4.64 15.90 23.74
C MET A 1 -4.15 15.48 25.13
N SER A 2 -4.67 14.39 25.72
CA SER A 2 -4.17 13.90 27.01
C SER A 2 -2.86 13.12 26.85
N LYS A 3 -1.98 13.14 27.87
CA LYS A 3 -0.68 12.45 27.82
C LYS A 3 -0.82 10.95 27.54
N THR A 4 -1.91 10.34 27.98
CA THR A 4 -2.19 8.90 27.90
C THR A 4 -2.34 8.38 26.47
N GLY A 5 -2.99 9.13 25.57
CA GLY A 5 -3.18 8.69 24.18
C GLY A 5 -1.85 8.56 23.42
N LYS A 6 -0.95 9.53 23.61
CA LYS A 6 0.42 9.45 23.06
C LYS A 6 1.17 8.24 23.62
N ILE A 7 1.04 7.96 24.92
CA ILE A 7 1.74 6.84 25.59
C ILE A 7 1.34 5.47 25.01
N VAL A 8 0.07 5.24 24.65
CA VAL A 8 -0.36 3.95 24.07
C VAL A 8 0.19 3.76 22.67
N LEU A 9 0.13 4.78 21.81
CA LEU A 9 0.71 4.72 20.45
C LEU A 9 2.23 4.50 20.52
N TRP A 10 2.95 5.27 21.35
CA TRP A 10 4.38 5.10 21.57
C TRP A 10 4.74 3.73 22.18
N ALA A 11 3.86 3.13 22.99
CA ALA A 11 4.10 1.78 23.53
C ALA A 11 3.99 0.69 22.44
N ILE A 12 3.02 0.80 21.53
CA ILE A 12 2.87 -0.13 20.40
C ILE A 12 4.07 0.01 19.45
N VAL A 13 4.40 1.24 19.06
CA VAL A 13 5.58 1.54 18.23
C VAL A 13 6.87 1.07 18.90
N ALA A 14 7.04 1.25 20.21
CA ALA A 14 8.22 0.78 20.94
C ALA A 14 8.32 -0.75 21.02
N VAL A 15 7.18 -1.48 21.10
CA VAL A 15 7.18 -2.96 21.08
C VAL A 15 7.54 -3.48 19.68
N ILE A 16 7.02 -2.85 18.63
CA ILE A 16 7.37 -3.17 17.24
C ILE A 16 8.85 -2.89 16.98
N LEU A 17 9.34 -1.68 17.31
CA LEU A 17 10.74 -1.31 17.18
C LEU A 17 11.66 -2.20 18.02
N ALA A 18 11.25 -2.65 19.21
CA ALA A 18 12.02 -3.61 19.99
C ALA A 18 12.13 -4.97 19.28
N ALA A 19 11.03 -5.50 18.73
CA ALA A 19 11.04 -6.75 17.98
C ALA A 19 11.95 -6.65 16.74
N VAL A 20 11.83 -5.56 15.96
CA VAL A 20 12.67 -5.23 14.80
C VAL A 20 14.15 -5.15 15.20
N MET A 21 14.47 -4.42 16.28
CA MET A 21 15.85 -4.21 16.71
C MET A 21 16.52 -5.49 17.25
N PHE A 22 15.75 -6.40 17.86
CA PHE A 22 16.29 -7.69 18.31
C PHE A 22 16.65 -8.65 17.15
N TRP A 23 16.05 -8.51 15.97
CA TRP A 23 16.38 -9.32 14.79
C TRP A 23 17.34 -8.65 13.79
N GLY A 24 17.32 -7.31 13.67
CA GLY A 24 18.28 -6.55 12.86
C GLY A 24 19.75 -6.61 13.34
N ILE A 25 20.00 -7.25 14.48
CA ILE A 25 21.32 -7.61 15.01
C ILE A 25 21.82 -8.97 14.50
N ILE A 26 20.92 -9.83 13.99
CA ILE A 26 21.21 -11.22 13.59
C ILE A 26 21.13 -11.41 12.06
N GLY A 27 20.28 -10.64 11.36
CA GLY A 27 20.08 -10.73 9.91
C GLY A 27 21.15 -10.04 9.05
N GLY A 28 21.28 -10.49 7.79
CA GLY A 28 22.18 -9.92 6.77
C GLY A 28 21.75 -8.55 6.22
N SER A 29 22.46 -8.07 5.19
CA SER A 29 22.28 -6.71 4.67
C SER A 29 20.87 -6.43 4.10
N ALA A 30 20.26 -7.41 3.41
CA ALA A 30 18.91 -7.29 2.86
C ALA A 30 17.86 -7.13 3.97
N ILE A 31 17.91 -7.97 5.00
CA ILE A 31 17.01 -7.94 6.16
C ILE A 31 17.05 -6.59 6.90
N ARG A 32 18.20 -5.90 6.91
CA ARG A 32 18.30 -4.53 7.47
C ARG A 32 17.62 -3.48 6.58
N GLY A 33 17.61 -3.66 5.26
CA GLY A 33 16.85 -2.83 4.32
C GLY A 33 15.35 -2.98 4.54
N PHE A 34 14.85 -4.22 4.48
CA PHE A 34 13.47 -4.61 4.78
C PHE A 34 12.94 -4.00 6.08
N PHE A 35 13.67 -4.16 7.19
CA PHE A 35 13.26 -3.57 8.47
C PHE A 35 13.36 -2.05 8.52
N GLY A 36 14.19 -1.42 7.69
CA GLY A 36 14.21 0.03 7.49
C GLY A 36 12.97 0.52 6.75
N ASN A 37 12.61 -0.16 5.65
CA ASN A 37 11.39 0.11 4.88
C ASN A 37 10.14 -0.06 5.73
N ILE A 38 9.91 -1.24 6.32
CA ILE A 38 8.75 -1.48 7.20
C ILE A 38 8.69 -0.51 8.39
N ALA A 39 9.84 -0.10 8.96
CA ALA A 39 9.83 0.93 10.00
C ALA A 39 9.35 2.28 9.47
N ASN A 40 9.75 2.68 8.26
CA ASN A 40 9.24 3.89 7.61
C ASN A 40 7.73 3.77 7.32
N THR A 41 7.28 2.64 6.78
CA THR A 41 5.86 2.37 6.45
C THR A 41 4.97 2.39 7.70
N ILE A 42 5.38 1.73 8.80
CA ILE A 42 4.65 1.76 10.08
C ILE A 42 4.65 3.18 10.69
N THR A 43 5.58 4.06 10.31
CA THR A 43 5.55 5.49 10.67
C THR A 43 4.79 6.40 9.69
N GLY A 44 4.26 5.87 8.57
CA GLY A 44 3.53 6.64 7.55
C GLY A 44 2.25 7.31 8.06
N ILE A 45 1.73 6.85 9.21
CA ILE A 45 0.67 7.52 9.96
C ILE A 45 1.30 8.14 11.21
N SER A 46 1.71 9.42 11.11
CA SER A 46 2.37 10.12 12.21
C SER A 46 1.36 10.81 13.13
N ALA A 47 1.83 11.22 14.32
CA ALA A 47 1.03 12.09 15.19
C ALA A 47 0.88 13.54 14.64
N GLU A 48 1.57 13.87 13.55
CA GLU A 48 1.50 15.17 12.86
C GLU A 48 0.44 15.15 11.74
N ASP A 49 0.12 13.98 11.16
CA ASP A 49 -0.97 13.82 10.18
C ASP A 49 -2.37 14.04 10.79
N PHE A 50 -2.49 13.92 12.11
CA PHE A 50 -3.68 14.27 12.89
C PHE A 50 -3.58 15.65 13.59
N VAL A 51 -2.62 16.48 13.21
CA VAL A 51 -2.70 17.92 13.46
C VAL A 51 -3.72 18.51 12.49
N ASP A 52 -4.49 19.50 12.95
CA ASP A 52 -5.47 20.19 12.10
C ASP A 52 -4.72 20.93 10.98
N ASN A 53 -4.79 20.38 9.76
CA ASN A 53 -4.12 20.88 8.56
C ASN A 53 -5.08 21.70 7.67
N LEU A 54 -6.30 21.95 8.13
CA LEU A 54 -7.29 22.75 7.41
C LEU A 54 -6.88 24.24 7.40
N PRO A 55 -7.22 24.99 6.35
CA PRO A 55 -7.04 26.44 6.35
C PRO A 55 -8.01 27.13 7.32
N ASP A 56 -7.69 28.38 7.70
CA ASP A 56 -8.48 29.18 8.65
C ASP A 56 -9.94 29.43 8.19
N ASP A 57 -10.22 29.35 6.88
CA ASP A 57 -11.53 29.54 6.26
C ASP A 57 -12.26 28.21 5.95
N ALA A 58 -11.79 27.09 6.50
CA ALA A 58 -12.35 25.77 6.25
C ALA A 58 -13.84 25.67 6.61
N GLN A 59 -14.58 25.06 5.69
CA GLN A 59 -16.03 24.92 5.72
C GLN A 59 -16.41 23.52 6.24
N LYS A 60 -17.67 23.36 6.64
CA LYS A 60 -18.24 22.11 7.15
C LYS A 60 -19.54 21.86 6.40
N ASN A 61 -19.63 20.74 5.68
CA ASN A 61 -20.86 20.31 5.01
C ASN A 61 -20.80 18.81 4.73
N VAL A 62 -21.96 18.17 4.60
CA VAL A 62 -22.06 16.75 4.20
C VAL A 62 -21.89 16.54 2.70
N GLU A 63 -22.09 17.59 1.89
CA GLU A 63 -21.83 17.55 0.45
C GLU A 63 -21.11 18.84 0.02
N PHE A 64 -20.13 18.75 -0.87
CA PHE A 64 -19.60 19.93 -1.56
C PHE A 64 -19.02 19.60 -2.93
N GLU A 65 -18.86 20.64 -3.75
CA GLU A 65 -18.20 20.60 -5.05
C GLU A 65 -17.03 21.60 -5.08
N LYS A 66 -15.94 21.26 -5.79
CA LYS A 66 -14.85 22.19 -6.15
C LYS A 66 -14.44 22.03 -7.62
N PRO A 67 -14.21 23.13 -8.37
CA PRO A 67 -13.62 23.04 -9.71
C PRO A 67 -12.25 22.37 -9.66
N VAL A 68 -12.02 21.38 -10.53
CA VAL A 68 -10.75 20.63 -10.56
C VAL A 68 -9.57 21.47 -11.06
N ALA A 69 -9.84 22.52 -11.84
CA ALA A 69 -8.82 23.37 -12.48
C ALA A 69 -7.86 24.06 -11.48
N ASP A 70 -8.31 24.30 -10.24
CA ASP A 70 -7.54 24.94 -9.19
C ASP A 70 -6.84 23.94 -8.26
N ILE A 71 -7.10 22.63 -8.42
CA ILE A 71 -6.65 21.56 -7.50
C ILE A 71 -5.54 20.72 -8.14
N LYS A 72 -4.42 20.62 -7.44
CA LYS A 72 -3.25 19.78 -7.79
C LYS A 72 -3.12 18.56 -6.88
N GLU A 73 -3.69 18.63 -5.68
CA GLU A 73 -3.57 17.60 -4.65
C GLU A 73 -4.89 17.49 -3.88
N ILE A 74 -5.33 16.25 -3.64
CA ILE A 74 -6.49 15.94 -2.79
C ILE A 74 -5.96 15.19 -1.57
N SER A 75 -6.03 15.85 -0.42
CA SER A 75 -5.47 15.42 0.86
C SER A 75 -6.61 15.10 1.82
N MET A 76 -6.77 13.82 2.17
CA MET A 76 -7.87 13.32 3.00
C MET A 76 -7.33 12.68 4.28
N ARG A 77 -7.87 13.08 5.44
CA ARG A 77 -7.49 12.56 6.76
C ARG A 77 -8.73 12.19 7.59
N PHE A 78 -9.01 10.90 7.68
CA PHE A 78 -10.16 10.32 8.36
C PHE A 78 -9.74 9.41 9.52
N VAL A 79 -10.71 8.92 10.28
CA VAL A 79 -10.51 8.15 11.51
C VAL A 79 -11.11 6.75 11.37
N ASP A 80 -12.44 6.65 11.26
CA ASP A 80 -13.16 5.38 11.13
C ASP A 80 -14.03 5.32 9.86
N GLU A 81 -14.05 6.40 9.10
CA GLU A 81 -14.89 6.59 7.93
C GLU A 81 -14.33 5.81 6.73
N ASN A 82 -15.20 5.08 6.02
CA ASN A 82 -14.86 4.43 4.77
C ASN A 82 -14.76 5.49 3.66
N ILE A 83 -13.83 5.32 2.72
CA ILE A 83 -13.65 6.25 1.60
C ILE A 83 -13.79 5.47 0.29
N GLU A 84 -14.68 5.96 -0.58
CA GLU A 84 -14.95 5.41 -1.92
C GLU A 84 -14.61 6.47 -2.97
N ILE A 85 -13.53 6.27 -3.72
CA ILE A 85 -13.13 7.18 -4.81
C ILE A 85 -13.60 6.61 -6.14
N VAL A 86 -14.41 7.37 -6.88
CA VAL A 86 -14.95 6.97 -8.18
C VAL A 86 -14.64 8.00 -9.26
N PRO A 87 -14.49 7.59 -10.53
CA PRO A 87 -14.22 8.49 -11.63
C PRO A 87 -15.51 9.21 -12.07
N THR A 88 -15.42 10.49 -12.42
CA THR A 88 -16.51 11.25 -13.05
C THR A 88 -16.09 11.91 -14.37
N ASP A 89 -17.08 12.15 -15.24
CA ASP A 89 -16.92 12.93 -16.47
C ASP A 89 -17.20 14.44 -16.24
N GLU A 90 -17.62 14.83 -15.03
CA GLU A 90 -17.75 16.23 -14.60
C GLU A 90 -16.37 16.86 -14.38
N ASN A 91 -16.25 18.19 -14.53
CA ASN A 91 -15.01 18.95 -14.26
C ASN A 91 -14.95 19.50 -12.82
N VAL A 92 -15.66 18.86 -11.89
CA VAL A 92 -15.66 19.19 -10.46
C VAL A 92 -15.33 17.95 -9.64
N ILE A 93 -14.60 18.15 -8.55
CA ILE A 93 -14.47 17.16 -7.49
C ILE A 93 -15.72 17.31 -6.61
N ARG A 94 -16.54 16.26 -6.52
CA ARG A 94 -17.70 16.18 -5.60
C ARG A 94 -17.35 15.27 -4.43
N VAL A 95 -17.73 15.66 -3.22
CA VAL A 95 -17.54 14.82 -2.02
C VAL A 95 -18.85 14.76 -1.25
N GLU A 96 -19.29 13.55 -0.93
CA GLU A 96 -20.55 13.24 -0.24
C GLU A 96 -20.26 12.38 1.00
N GLU A 97 -20.65 12.85 2.18
CA GLU A 97 -20.58 12.13 3.45
C GLU A 97 -21.97 11.60 3.80
N THR A 98 -22.10 10.28 3.90
CA THR A 98 -23.35 9.59 4.22
C THR A 98 -23.21 8.80 5.52
N SER A 99 -24.31 8.52 6.21
CA SER A 99 -24.26 7.68 7.42
C SER A 99 -25.56 6.92 7.68
N SER A 100 -25.41 5.75 8.28
CA SER A 100 -26.51 4.93 8.82
C SER A 100 -27.34 5.61 9.91
N HIS A 101 -26.82 6.66 10.54
CA HIS A 101 -27.47 7.43 11.60
C HIS A 101 -27.34 8.92 11.30
N LYS A 102 -28.12 9.77 11.98
CA LYS A 102 -27.92 11.21 11.88
C LYS A 102 -26.51 11.56 12.38
N ILE A 103 -25.68 12.09 11.49
CA ILE A 103 -24.39 12.69 11.85
C ILE A 103 -24.69 13.98 12.62
N GLU A 104 -24.01 14.19 13.73
CA GLU A 104 -24.16 15.42 14.50
C GLU A 104 -23.45 16.60 13.82
N GLU A 105 -23.85 17.81 14.22
CA GLU A 105 -22.92 18.94 14.20
C GLU A 105 -21.70 18.61 15.09
N GLU A 106 -20.62 19.38 15.00
CA GLU A 106 -19.26 18.97 15.38
C GLU A 106 -18.68 17.70 14.71
N ASP A 107 -19.44 16.69 14.23
CA ASP A 107 -18.89 15.43 13.67
C ASP A 107 -18.80 15.37 12.12
N VAL A 108 -19.71 16.01 11.37
CA VAL A 108 -19.63 16.13 9.88
C VAL A 108 -18.25 16.62 9.39
N MET A 109 -17.77 16.09 8.25
CA MET A 109 -16.49 16.47 7.64
C MET A 109 -16.24 17.97 7.47
N ARG A 110 -14.97 18.36 7.52
CA ARG A 110 -14.47 19.72 7.29
C ARG A 110 -13.57 19.73 6.06
N TYR A 111 -13.62 20.79 5.26
CA TYR A 111 -12.82 20.91 4.04
C TYR A 111 -12.37 22.34 3.76
N GLY A 112 -11.29 22.50 3.01
CA GLY A 112 -10.79 23.80 2.55
C GLY A 112 -9.76 23.66 1.44
N VAL A 113 -9.43 24.76 0.77
CA VAL A 113 -8.41 24.76 -0.30
C VAL A 113 -7.29 25.71 0.08
N LYS A 114 -6.05 25.21 0.12
CA LYS A 114 -4.84 26.02 0.39
C LYS A 114 -3.79 25.73 -0.67
N ASN A 115 -3.27 26.75 -1.35
CA ASN A 115 -2.19 26.63 -2.34
C ASN A 115 -2.41 25.61 -3.51
N GLY A 116 -3.65 25.19 -3.76
CA GLY A 116 -4.01 24.15 -4.73
C GLY A 116 -4.14 22.73 -4.16
N GLU A 117 -3.99 22.56 -2.84
CA GLU A 117 -4.34 21.36 -2.08
C GLU A 117 -5.80 21.48 -1.60
N LEU A 118 -6.66 20.53 -1.97
CA LEU A 118 -7.97 20.33 -1.36
C LEU A 118 -7.79 19.45 -0.12
N VAL A 119 -7.86 20.07 1.06
CA VAL A 119 -7.77 19.37 2.35
C VAL A 119 -9.18 18.99 2.80
N ILE A 120 -9.37 17.73 3.17
CA ILE A 120 -10.62 17.19 3.73
C ILE A 120 -10.27 16.40 4.99
N GLN A 121 -10.93 16.68 6.11
CA GLN A 121 -10.72 15.97 7.36
C GLN A 121 -12.04 15.53 8.00
N SER A 122 -12.04 14.36 8.64
CA SER A 122 -13.13 13.94 9.53
C SER A 122 -13.38 14.99 10.60
N GLY A 123 -14.65 15.35 10.85
CA GLY A 123 -15.02 16.22 11.97
C GLY A 123 -14.74 15.57 13.35
N ARG A 124 -14.41 14.28 13.38
CA ARG A 124 -14.02 13.53 14.59
C ARG A 124 -12.52 13.62 14.90
N ASN A 125 -11.71 14.22 14.02
CA ASN A 125 -10.27 14.41 14.25
C ASN A 125 -9.99 15.16 15.57
N GLY A 126 -8.94 14.75 16.29
CA GLY A 126 -8.54 15.34 17.58
C GLY A 126 -9.46 15.03 18.79
N LYS A 127 -10.62 14.38 18.61
CA LYS A 127 -11.52 14.00 19.72
C LYS A 127 -10.98 12.78 20.49
N THR A 128 -11.27 12.70 21.78
CA THR A 128 -10.63 11.71 22.67
C THR A 128 -11.27 10.33 22.58
N PHE A 129 -10.45 9.26 22.68
CA PHE A 129 -10.81 7.82 22.61
C PHE A 129 -12.00 7.38 23.48
N LEU A 130 -12.41 8.17 24.48
CA LEU A 130 -13.53 7.89 25.38
C LEU A 130 -14.90 7.81 24.65
N ASN A 131 -14.99 8.31 23.42
CA ASN A 131 -16.20 8.25 22.58
C ASN A 131 -16.24 7.09 21.57
N TRP A 132 -15.31 6.12 21.61
CA TRP A 132 -15.33 4.91 20.75
C TRP A 132 -16.62 4.06 20.87
N GLY A 133 -17.48 4.30 21.87
CA GLY A 133 -18.79 3.65 21.98
C GLY A 133 -19.83 4.06 20.93
N ARG A 134 -19.52 5.03 20.05
CA ARG A 134 -20.40 5.47 18.96
C ARG A 134 -19.84 5.05 17.60
N SER A 135 -20.23 3.85 17.16
CA SER A 135 -20.00 3.39 15.78
C SER A 135 -21.00 4.07 14.85
N TYR A 136 -20.68 5.28 14.42
CA TYR A 136 -21.28 5.84 13.22
C TYR A 136 -20.58 5.16 12.03
N ARG A 137 -21.29 4.24 11.34
CA ARG A 137 -20.89 3.89 9.97
C ARG A 137 -21.14 5.11 9.11
N ILE A 138 -20.05 5.78 8.75
CA ILE A 138 -20.00 6.96 7.88
C ILE A 138 -19.17 6.53 6.67
N ASP A 139 -19.72 6.80 5.49
CA ASP A 139 -19.15 6.44 4.21
C ASP A 139 -19.01 7.72 3.38
N VAL A 140 -17.78 8.00 2.92
CA VAL A 140 -17.40 9.23 2.20
C VAL A 140 -17.12 8.88 0.74
N LYS A 141 -18.00 9.32 -0.16
CA LYS A 141 -17.84 9.13 -1.60
C LYS A 141 -17.18 10.35 -2.23
N VAL A 142 -16.13 10.12 -3.01
CA VAL A 142 -15.32 11.14 -3.67
C VAL A 142 -15.38 10.91 -5.18
N MET A 143 -16.00 11.82 -5.90
CA MET A 143 -16.08 11.77 -7.36
C MET A 143 -14.96 12.63 -7.92
N VAL A 144 -13.95 12.00 -8.52
CA VAL A 144 -12.76 12.67 -9.07
C VAL A 144 -12.84 12.69 -10.60
N PRO A 145 -12.67 13.85 -11.26
CA PRO A 145 -12.69 13.92 -12.72
C PRO A 145 -11.63 13.02 -13.35
N LYS A 146 -11.98 12.28 -14.41
CA LYS A 146 -11.02 11.42 -15.16
C LYS A 146 -9.84 12.20 -15.76
N SER A 147 -9.99 13.52 -15.89
CA SER A 147 -8.97 14.48 -16.35
C SER A 147 -8.02 14.95 -15.23
N PHE A 148 -8.27 14.56 -13.98
CA PHE A 148 -7.31 14.76 -12.90
C PHE A 148 -6.04 13.94 -13.18
N ALA A 149 -4.90 14.52 -12.86
CA ALA A 149 -3.58 13.90 -12.99
C ALA A 149 -2.65 14.36 -11.84
N GLY A 150 -3.22 14.82 -10.74
CA GLY A 150 -2.48 15.40 -9.62
C GLY A 150 -2.01 14.35 -8.61
N VAL A 151 -2.00 14.74 -7.33
CA VAL A 151 -1.71 13.87 -6.20
C VAL A 151 -2.99 13.49 -5.46
N LEU A 152 -3.15 12.22 -5.12
CA LEU A 152 -4.09 11.73 -4.12
C LEU A 152 -3.30 11.30 -2.88
N ASP A 153 -3.65 11.79 -1.70
CA ASP A 153 -3.09 11.39 -0.41
C ASP A 153 -4.25 11.13 0.56
N ILE A 154 -4.61 9.86 0.70
CA ILE A 154 -5.89 9.42 1.28
C ILE A 154 -5.61 8.52 2.47
N GLN A 155 -5.90 9.02 3.68
CA GLN A 155 -5.58 8.31 4.91
C GLN A 155 -6.77 8.17 5.85
N THR A 156 -6.87 7.02 6.51
CA THR A 156 -7.83 6.72 7.58
C THR A 156 -7.14 5.87 8.66
N ILE A 157 -7.78 5.58 9.80
CA ILE A 157 -7.21 4.66 10.81
C ILE A 157 -7.86 3.29 10.71
N SER A 158 -9.20 3.26 10.71
CA SER A 158 -10.01 2.04 10.79
C SER A 158 -10.87 1.79 9.55
N GLY A 159 -11.14 2.82 8.75
CA GLY A 159 -12.04 2.72 7.59
C GLY A 159 -11.43 1.99 6.41
N GLU A 160 -12.28 1.42 5.56
CA GLU A 160 -11.87 0.83 4.28
C GLU A 160 -11.62 1.92 3.25
N LEU A 161 -10.58 1.75 2.43
CA LEU A 161 -10.24 2.62 1.31
C LEU A 161 -10.53 1.86 0.02
N SER A 162 -11.36 2.43 -0.85
CA SER A 162 -11.70 1.87 -2.15
C SER A 162 -11.56 2.93 -3.24
N ALA A 163 -11.02 2.56 -4.39
CA ALA A 163 -10.83 3.49 -5.50
C ALA A 163 -10.95 2.79 -6.87
N GLU A 164 -11.71 3.39 -7.77
CA GLU A 164 -11.90 2.92 -9.14
C GLU A 164 -11.25 3.87 -10.16
N THR A 165 -10.55 3.33 -11.15
CA THR A 165 -9.96 4.06 -12.31
C THR A 165 -9.21 5.33 -11.93
N ILE A 166 -8.13 5.19 -11.15
CA ILE A 166 -7.31 6.33 -10.72
C ILE A 166 -6.41 6.80 -11.86
N ASN A 167 -6.50 8.08 -12.23
CA ASN A 167 -5.45 8.76 -13.01
C ASN A 167 -4.77 9.80 -12.11
N ALA A 168 -3.48 9.64 -11.83
CA ALA A 168 -2.74 10.52 -10.91
C ALA A 168 -1.23 10.43 -11.12
N THR A 169 -0.47 11.53 -11.01
CA THR A 169 1.00 11.46 -10.91
C THR A 169 1.42 10.65 -9.67
N ARG A 170 0.72 10.82 -8.55
CA ARG A 170 0.96 10.03 -7.33
C ARG A 170 -0.35 9.70 -6.62
N ALA A 171 -0.51 8.46 -6.20
CA ALA A 171 -1.62 8.03 -5.36
C ALA A 171 -1.09 7.30 -4.12
N LEU A 172 -1.36 7.86 -2.95
CA LEU A 172 -1.03 7.31 -1.64
C LEU A 172 -2.34 6.95 -0.91
N PHE A 173 -2.48 5.69 -0.50
CA PHE A 173 -3.58 5.20 0.32
C PHE A 173 -3.01 4.55 1.57
N SER A 174 -3.39 5.04 2.75
CA SER A 174 -2.84 4.52 4.01
C SER A 174 -3.91 4.31 5.08
N THR A 175 -3.85 3.18 5.78
CA THR A 175 -4.74 2.85 6.88
C THR A 175 -4.02 2.04 7.96
N THR A 176 -4.55 1.99 9.19
CA THR A 176 -3.98 1.10 10.22
C THR A 176 -4.64 -0.28 10.14
N SER A 177 -5.97 -0.33 10.07
CA SER A 177 -6.75 -1.57 10.19
C SER A 177 -7.71 -1.84 9.04
N GLY A 178 -7.97 -0.87 8.18
CA GLY A 178 -8.87 -1.03 7.04
C GLY A 178 -8.25 -1.82 5.90
N ASN A 179 -9.11 -2.34 5.02
CA ASN A 179 -8.68 -2.88 3.73
C ASN A 179 -8.46 -1.72 2.74
N ILE A 180 -7.54 -1.91 1.79
CA ILE A 180 -7.31 -1.02 0.65
C ILE A 180 -7.61 -1.80 -0.63
N SER A 181 -8.49 -1.27 -1.48
CA SER A 181 -8.84 -1.84 -2.78
C SER A 181 -8.72 -0.79 -3.88
N VAL A 182 -7.90 -1.04 -4.90
CA VAL A 182 -7.74 -0.15 -6.05
C VAL A 182 -7.97 -0.96 -7.33
N ALA A 183 -8.93 -0.53 -8.16
CA ALA A 183 -9.33 -1.26 -9.37
C ALA A 183 -9.26 -0.35 -10.60
N GLY A 184 -8.29 -0.60 -11.46
CA GLY A 184 -8.02 0.17 -12.67
C GLY A 184 -7.32 1.51 -12.41
N GLY A 185 -6.48 1.93 -13.35
CA GLY A 185 -5.88 3.26 -13.33
C GLY A 185 -4.51 3.35 -13.96
N MET A 186 -4.02 4.57 -14.16
CA MET A 186 -2.65 4.87 -14.54
C MET A 186 -2.03 5.90 -13.60
N CYS A 187 -0.87 5.57 -13.03
CA CYS A 187 -0.15 6.50 -12.14
C CYS A 187 1.38 6.35 -12.16
N ASP A 188 2.12 7.44 -11.98
CA ASP A 188 3.59 7.34 -11.99
C ASP A 188 4.09 6.66 -10.69
N ASN A 189 3.46 6.98 -9.55
CA ASN A 189 3.71 6.32 -8.26
C ASN A 189 2.39 5.91 -7.56
N LEU A 190 2.29 4.63 -7.20
CA LEU A 190 1.25 4.07 -6.32
C LEU A 190 1.89 3.62 -5.01
N SER A 191 1.33 4.03 -3.86
CA SER A 191 1.72 3.54 -2.53
C SER A 191 0.49 3.12 -1.73
N LEU A 192 0.47 1.89 -1.24
CA LEU A 192 -0.66 1.28 -0.54
C LEU A 192 -0.17 0.71 0.80
N ASP A 193 -0.62 1.28 1.91
CA ASP A 193 0.01 1.04 3.22
C ASP A 193 -1.05 0.63 4.25
N SER A 194 -0.98 -0.60 4.80
CA SER A 194 -1.93 -1.05 5.83
C SER A 194 -1.24 -1.84 6.93
N THR A 195 -1.39 -1.50 8.21
CA THR A 195 -0.76 -2.32 9.27
C THR A 195 -1.36 -3.74 9.32
N SER A 196 -2.68 -3.88 9.22
CA SER A 196 -3.36 -5.17 9.43
C SER A 196 -4.40 -5.58 8.39
N GLY A 197 -4.84 -4.68 7.50
CA GLY A 197 -5.85 -5.00 6.49
C GLY A 197 -5.26 -5.51 5.17
N ARG A 198 -6.11 -6.12 4.33
CA ARG A 198 -5.73 -6.56 2.98
C ARG A 198 -5.48 -5.36 2.07
N ILE A 199 -4.50 -5.49 1.19
CA ILE A 199 -4.27 -4.59 0.06
C ILE A 199 -4.52 -5.39 -1.22
N ASP A 200 -5.41 -4.90 -2.08
CA ASP A 200 -5.72 -5.52 -3.38
C ASP A 200 -5.72 -4.43 -4.45
N ALA A 201 -4.76 -4.49 -5.37
CA ALA A 201 -4.64 -3.58 -6.50
C ALA A 201 -4.74 -4.37 -7.80
N THR A 202 -5.72 -4.06 -8.64
CA THR A 202 -6.03 -4.80 -9.87
C THR A 202 -6.13 -3.89 -11.08
N ASP A 203 -5.77 -4.41 -12.26
CA ASP A 203 -5.79 -3.69 -13.55
C ASP A 203 -5.03 -2.34 -13.54
N ILE A 204 -3.95 -2.26 -12.75
CA ILE A 204 -3.13 -1.04 -12.58
C ILE A 204 -2.10 -0.91 -13.70
N GLN A 205 -1.81 0.32 -14.13
CA GLN A 205 -0.58 0.67 -14.85
C GLN A 205 0.24 1.66 -14.03
N ALA A 206 1.47 1.32 -13.63
CA ALA A 206 2.31 2.27 -12.89
C ALA A 206 3.82 2.21 -13.21
N GLU A 207 4.53 3.34 -13.10
CA GLU A 207 6.00 3.32 -13.20
C GLU A 207 6.62 2.71 -11.93
N LYS A 208 6.15 3.12 -10.75
CA LYS A 208 6.44 2.46 -9.46
C LYS A 208 5.15 2.13 -8.70
N ALA A 209 5.08 0.93 -8.15
CA ALA A 209 4.10 0.54 -7.13
C ALA A 209 4.80 0.02 -5.87
N SER A 210 4.41 0.55 -4.70
CA SER A 210 4.76 0.01 -3.37
C SER A 210 3.48 -0.44 -2.64
N ALA A 211 3.51 -1.60 -2.00
CA ALA A 211 2.40 -2.08 -1.17
C ALA A 211 2.91 -2.85 0.05
N ASP A 212 2.60 -2.33 1.25
CA ASP A 212 3.24 -2.78 2.49
C ASP A 212 2.24 -3.13 3.59
N THR A 213 2.52 -4.20 4.34
CA THR A 213 1.73 -4.57 5.52
C THR A 213 2.49 -5.32 6.61
N MET A 214 1.94 -5.37 7.83
CA MET A 214 2.47 -6.26 8.87
C MET A 214 1.78 -7.63 8.85
N SER A 215 0.47 -7.68 8.63
CA SER A 215 -0.32 -8.92 8.74
C SER A 215 -1.35 -9.12 7.63
N GLY A 216 -1.56 -8.12 6.77
CA GLY A 216 -2.46 -8.21 5.62
C GLY A 216 -1.94 -9.12 4.51
N GLU A 217 -2.85 -9.49 3.62
CA GLU A 217 -2.51 -10.07 2.32
C GLU A 217 -2.32 -8.91 1.32
N ILE A 218 -1.28 -8.99 0.49
CA ILE A 218 -1.04 -8.05 -0.61
C ILE A 218 -1.30 -8.78 -1.93
N THR A 219 -2.14 -8.21 -2.77
CA THR A 219 -2.29 -8.61 -4.18
C THR A 219 -2.05 -7.39 -5.07
N LEU A 220 -1.11 -7.51 -6.00
CA LEU A 220 -0.84 -6.50 -7.05
C LEU A 220 -0.98 -7.14 -8.42
N LYS A 221 -1.84 -6.59 -9.28
CA LYS A 221 -2.05 -7.06 -10.66
C LYS A 221 -2.07 -5.89 -11.63
N GLY A 222 -1.34 -6.02 -12.74
CA GLY A 222 -1.20 -4.90 -13.68
C GLY A 222 0.09 -4.92 -14.49
N THR A 223 0.43 -3.77 -15.04
CA THR A 223 1.70 -3.49 -15.73
C THR A 223 2.51 -2.50 -14.91
N PHE A 224 3.76 -2.82 -14.63
CA PHE A 224 4.58 -2.03 -13.71
C PHE A 224 5.96 -1.72 -14.32
N GLY A 225 6.62 -0.66 -13.87
CA GLY A 225 8.08 -0.53 -14.04
C GLY A 225 8.77 -1.31 -12.92
N TYR A 226 8.66 -0.78 -11.70
CA TYR A 226 9.22 -1.32 -10.48
C TYR A 226 8.11 -1.65 -9.46
N ILE A 227 8.21 -2.81 -8.80
CA ILE A 227 7.30 -3.24 -7.73
C ILE A 227 8.09 -3.45 -6.43
N GLU A 228 7.58 -2.92 -5.32
CA GLU A 228 8.00 -3.17 -3.94
C GLU A 228 6.79 -3.72 -3.17
N GLY A 229 6.92 -4.89 -2.55
CA GLY A 229 5.77 -5.57 -1.94
C GLY A 229 6.15 -6.33 -0.67
N ASP A 230 6.02 -5.69 0.49
CA ASP A 230 6.60 -6.19 1.74
C ASP A 230 5.53 -6.58 2.76
N SER A 231 5.71 -7.74 3.41
CA SER A 231 4.81 -8.20 4.48
C SER A 231 5.54 -8.89 5.61
N THR A 232 5.28 -8.56 6.88
CA THR A 232 5.84 -9.38 7.97
C THR A 232 5.25 -10.79 7.99
N SER A 233 3.91 -10.92 7.96
CA SER A 233 3.21 -12.16 8.34
C SER A 233 2.23 -12.69 7.29
N GLY A 234 1.68 -11.83 6.43
CA GLY A 234 0.71 -12.22 5.42
C GLY A 234 1.37 -12.45 4.06
N SER A 235 0.63 -13.04 3.13
CA SER A 235 1.18 -13.42 1.82
C SER A 235 1.24 -12.22 0.86
N VAL A 236 2.24 -12.24 -0.03
CA VAL A 236 2.40 -11.27 -1.12
C VAL A 236 2.20 -11.99 -2.45
N LYS A 237 1.28 -11.49 -3.28
CA LYS A 237 0.96 -12.04 -4.59
C LYS A 237 1.09 -10.93 -5.64
N ILE A 238 1.97 -11.15 -6.62
CA ILE A 238 2.23 -10.23 -7.72
C ILE A 238 1.90 -10.95 -9.03
N GLU A 239 0.96 -10.42 -9.81
CA GLU A 239 0.57 -10.92 -11.13
C GLU A 239 0.83 -9.82 -12.17
N ALA A 240 2.08 -9.74 -12.63
CA ALA A 240 2.53 -8.72 -13.56
C ALA A 240 2.30 -9.15 -15.01
N ALA A 241 1.47 -8.39 -15.73
CA ALA A 241 1.33 -8.50 -17.18
C ALA A 241 2.67 -8.22 -17.86
N ASN A 242 3.37 -7.18 -17.43
CA ASN A 242 4.75 -6.86 -17.78
C ASN A 242 5.38 -6.06 -16.61
N VAL A 243 6.66 -6.28 -16.30
CA VAL A 243 7.41 -5.62 -15.21
C VAL A 243 8.91 -5.63 -15.50
N GLN A 244 9.65 -4.59 -15.08
CA GLN A 244 11.12 -4.54 -15.19
C GLN A 244 11.81 -5.12 -13.95
N GLU A 245 11.40 -4.67 -12.76
CA GLU A 245 11.96 -5.12 -11.49
C GLU A 245 10.87 -5.43 -10.47
N VAL A 246 11.05 -6.55 -9.75
CA VAL A 246 10.23 -6.91 -8.58
C VAL A 246 11.14 -7.07 -7.37
N SER A 247 10.81 -6.38 -6.28
CA SER A 247 11.36 -6.60 -4.93
C SER A 247 10.21 -6.98 -4.00
N THR A 248 10.35 -8.07 -3.26
CA THR A 248 9.32 -8.48 -2.29
C THR A 248 9.94 -9.28 -1.15
N ASP A 249 9.68 -8.83 0.08
CA ASP A 249 10.28 -9.41 1.27
C ASP A 249 9.20 -9.84 2.29
N THR A 250 9.43 -10.98 2.94
CA THR A 250 8.59 -11.42 4.07
C THR A 250 9.34 -12.18 5.16
N THR A 251 8.74 -12.26 6.36
CA THR A 251 9.23 -13.16 7.41
C THR A 251 8.55 -14.53 7.34
N SER A 252 7.21 -14.54 7.34
CA SER A 252 6.41 -15.76 7.50
C SER A 252 5.33 -15.94 6.43
N GLY A 253 5.07 -14.92 5.62
CA GLY A 253 4.14 -14.98 4.50
C GLY A 253 4.67 -15.84 3.36
N SER A 254 3.80 -16.29 2.45
CA SER A 254 4.25 -16.85 1.18
C SER A 254 4.34 -15.76 0.11
N ILE A 255 5.35 -15.83 -0.76
CA ILE A 255 5.50 -14.95 -1.91
C ILE A 255 5.11 -15.73 -3.16
N GLU A 256 4.26 -15.16 -4.00
CA GLU A 256 3.97 -15.66 -5.34
C GLU A 256 4.14 -14.55 -6.38
N VAL A 257 5.15 -14.67 -7.24
CA VAL A 257 5.38 -13.76 -8.37
C VAL A 257 5.06 -14.50 -9.67
N VAL A 258 4.14 -13.95 -10.45
CA VAL A 258 3.71 -14.46 -11.75
C VAL A 258 3.95 -13.39 -12.80
N CYS A 259 4.88 -13.65 -13.72
CA CYS A 259 5.09 -12.82 -14.90
C CYS A 259 4.32 -13.41 -16.09
N VAL A 260 3.57 -12.58 -16.83
CA VAL A 260 2.89 -12.99 -18.07
C VAL A 260 3.81 -12.80 -19.28
N ASP A 261 4.60 -11.74 -19.25
CA ASP A 261 5.63 -11.36 -20.22
C ASP A 261 6.97 -11.18 -19.48
N SER A 262 8.08 -11.35 -20.19
CA SER A 262 9.44 -11.14 -19.67
C SER A 262 10.30 -10.21 -20.54
N ASP A 263 9.77 -9.63 -21.62
CA ASP A 263 10.56 -8.81 -22.57
C ASP A 263 11.27 -7.63 -21.90
N LEU A 264 10.63 -6.98 -20.92
CA LEU A 264 11.23 -5.89 -20.13
C LEU A 264 11.80 -6.34 -18.79
N LEU A 265 11.60 -7.60 -18.39
CA LEU A 265 12.03 -8.11 -17.09
C LEU A 265 13.56 -8.15 -16.99
N GLU A 266 14.10 -7.48 -15.97
CA GLU A 266 15.53 -7.46 -15.66
C GLU A 266 15.82 -8.18 -14.33
N LYS A 267 14.94 -8.03 -13.33
CA LYS A 267 15.22 -8.48 -11.96
C LYS A 267 14.00 -8.98 -11.17
N ILE A 268 14.20 -10.03 -10.39
CA ILE A 268 13.30 -10.44 -9.30
C ILE A 268 14.16 -10.68 -8.05
N ASP A 269 13.97 -9.88 -7.01
CA ASP A 269 14.43 -10.16 -5.65
C ASP A 269 13.21 -10.60 -4.82
N ALA A 270 13.21 -11.82 -4.29
CA ALA A 270 12.09 -12.38 -3.53
C ALA A 270 12.58 -13.13 -2.29
N ASN A 271 12.54 -12.48 -1.12
CA ASN A 271 13.16 -12.99 0.10
C ASN A 271 12.13 -13.42 1.14
N SER A 272 12.35 -14.54 1.81
CA SER A 272 11.46 -14.99 2.88
C SER A 272 12.23 -15.67 4.01
N VAL A 273 12.06 -15.26 5.27
CA VAL A 273 12.75 -15.97 6.37
C VAL A 273 12.28 -17.43 6.47
N SER A 274 10.97 -17.67 6.45
CA SER A 274 10.39 -19.00 6.72
C SER A 274 9.24 -19.43 5.82
N GLY A 275 8.72 -18.53 4.98
CA GLY A 275 7.65 -18.84 4.04
C GLY A 275 8.15 -19.43 2.73
N SER A 276 7.21 -19.84 1.86
CA SER A 276 7.56 -20.35 0.54
C SER A 276 7.57 -19.24 -0.51
N VAL A 277 8.53 -19.29 -1.42
CA VAL A 277 8.64 -18.41 -2.58
C VAL A 277 8.29 -19.20 -3.83
N ARG A 278 7.32 -18.70 -4.60
CA ARG A 278 6.89 -19.28 -5.88
C ARG A 278 7.09 -18.24 -6.98
N ILE A 279 7.85 -18.58 -8.00
CA ILE A 279 8.08 -17.74 -9.18
C ILE A 279 7.57 -18.51 -10.41
N VAL A 280 6.74 -17.87 -11.22
CA VAL A 280 6.17 -18.42 -12.46
C VAL A 280 6.56 -17.52 -13.62
N LEU A 281 7.27 -18.09 -14.60
CA LEU A 281 7.83 -17.35 -15.74
C LEU A 281 7.36 -17.95 -17.07
N PRO A 282 7.26 -17.15 -18.15
CA PRO A 282 7.10 -17.65 -19.51
C PRO A 282 8.26 -18.55 -19.95
N ASP A 283 7.99 -19.58 -20.76
CA ASP A 283 8.97 -20.59 -21.22
C ASP A 283 10.24 -20.01 -21.86
N GLU A 284 10.13 -18.89 -22.58
CA GLU A 284 11.24 -18.26 -23.31
C GLU A 284 12.16 -17.40 -22.41
N THR A 285 11.83 -17.27 -21.11
CA THR A 285 12.56 -16.42 -20.15
C THR A 285 13.91 -17.03 -19.79
N GLY A 286 15.00 -16.50 -20.31
CA GLY A 286 16.34 -16.83 -19.83
C GLY A 286 16.70 -16.07 -18.56
N PHE A 287 17.19 -16.80 -17.55
CA PHE A 287 17.47 -16.25 -16.22
C PHE A 287 18.70 -16.87 -15.57
N LYS A 288 19.30 -16.11 -14.65
CA LYS A 288 20.30 -16.59 -13.70
C LYS A 288 19.67 -16.58 -12.31
N LEU A 289 19.80 -17.69 -11.59
CA LEU A 289 19.32 -17.85 -10.23
C LEU A 289 20.47 -17.69 -9.22
N SER A 290 20.26 -16.85 -8.22
CA SER A 290 20.98 -16.89 -6.94
C SER A 290 19.98 -17.35 -5.88
N TYR A 291 20.20 -18.53 -5.30
CA TYR A 291 19.34 -19.07 -4.23
C TYR A 291 20.19 -19.49 -3.05
N ASP A 292 20.15 -18.69 -1.98
CA ASP A 292 20.86 -18.97 -0.75
C ASP A 292 19.88 -19.45 0.32
N THR A 293 20.14 -20.66 0.86
CA THR A 293 19.34 -21.20 1.96
C THR A 293 20.13 -21.95 3.03
N VAL A 294 19.68 -21.84 4.28
CA VAL A 294 20.21 -22.63 5.40
C VAL A 294 19.51 -23.99 5.49
N SER A 295 18.22 -24.04 5.22
CA SER A 295 17.40 -25.25 5.24
C SER A 295 16.17 -25.05 4.37
N GLY A 296 15.84 -26.02 3.51
CA GLY A 296 14.72 -25.86 2.60
C GLY A 296 14.72 -26.89 1.49
N SER A 297 13.77 -26.78 0.57
CA SER A 297 13.70 -27.56 -0.66
C SER A 297 13.51 -26.64 -1.86
N THR A 298 14.28 -26.87 -2.92
CA THR A 298 14.13 -26.19 -4.21
C THR A 298 13.47 -27.15 -5.20
N ASP A 299 12.42 -26.67 -5.86
CA ASP A 299 11.69 -27.36 -6.92
C ASP A 299 11.79 -26.46 -8.17
N ASN A 300 12.27 -26.99 -9.29
CA ASN A 300 12.60 -26.16 -10.46
C ASN A 300 12.38 -26.94 -11.75
N ASP A 301 11.44 -26.47 -12.58
CA ASP A 301 11.08 -27.09 -13.86
C ASP A 301 12.13 -26.83 -14.97
N PHE A 302 13.06 -25.89 -14.76
CA PHE A 302 14.03 -25.46 -15.76
C PHE A 302 15.34 -26.27 -15.70
N ALA A 303 15.78 -26.76 -16.87
CA ALA A 303 17.04 -27.47 -17.02
C ALA A 303 18.25 -26.53 -17.00
N MET A 304 18.66 -26.11 -15.79
CA MET A 304 19.75 -25.15 -15.58
C MET A 304 21.16 -25.76 -15.73
N LYS A 305 22.14 -24.90 -16.02
CA LYS A 305 23.58 -25.23 -16.00
C LYS A 305 24.36 -24.08 -15.39
N ASN A 306 25.12 -24.35 -14.32
CA ASN A 306 25.85 -23.34 -13.54
C ASN A 306 24.94 -22.16 -13.14
N ASP A 307 23.78 -22.50 -12.56
CA ASP A 307 22.79 -21.56 -12.05
C ASP A 307 22.20 -20.59 -13.10
N GLN A 308 22.35 -20.93 -14.39
CA GLN A 308 21.79 -20.22 -15.53
C GLN A 308 20.86 -21.11 -16.37
N TYR A 309 19.76 -20.54 -16.86
CA TYR A 309 18.89 -21.07 -17.88
C TYR A 309 18.86 -20.15 -19.11
N SER A 310 18.91 -20.74 -20.31
CA SER A 310 18.97 -20.03 -21.60
C SER A 310 20.06 -18.93 -21.62
N ASP A 311 19.74 -17.71 -22.09
CA ASP A 311 20.68 -16.58 -22.20
C ASP A 311 21.13 -15.98 -20.86
N GLY A 312 20.41 -16.24 -19.76
CA GLY A 312 20.70 -15.71 -18.43
C GLY A 312 20.37 -14.23 -18.25
N ARG A 313 19.50 -13.64 -19.09
CA ARG A 313 19.19 -12.19 -19.10
C ARG A 313 18.61 -11.69 -17.78
N VAL A 314 17.64 -12.39 -17.20
CA VAL A 314 16.97 -11.98 -15.95
C VAL A 314 17.79 -12.40 -14.73
N SER A 315 18.00 -11.50 -13.77
CA SER A 315 18.57 -11.84 -12.46
C SER A 315 17.47 -12.20 -11.47
N ILE A 316 17.46 -13.43 -10.97
CA ILE A 316 16.53 -13.88 -9.93
C ILE A 316 17.33 -14.16 -8.66
N ASN A 317 17.09 -13.41 -7.60
CA ASN A 317 17.70 -13.61 -6.29
C ASN A 317 16.61 -14.00 -5.28
N VAL A 318 16.85 -15.07 -4.53
CA VAL A 318 15.93 -15.57 -3.51
C VAL A 318 16.73 -15.98 -2.28
N ASP A 319 16.60 -15.21 -1.20
CA ASP A 319 17.18 -15.55 0.09
C ASP A 319 16.13 -16.19 1.00
N THR A 320 16.42 -17.36 1.60
CA THR A 320 15.53 -17.95 2.63
C THR A 320 16.22 -18.75 3.72
N VAL A 321 15.75 -18.67 4.98
CA VAL A 321 16.35 -19.42 6.10
C VAL A 321 15.76 -20.83 6.21
N SER A 322 14.43 -20.96 6.19
CA SER A 322 13.73 -22.25 6.31
C SER A 322 12.66 -22.51 5.25
N GLY A 323 12.55 -21.63 4.25
CA GLY A 323 11.52 -21.67 3.21
C GLY A 323 11.75 -22.71 2.12
N SER A 324 10.79 -22.80 1.21
CA SER A 324 10.93 -23.58 -0.03
C SER A 324 10.80 -22.66 -1.24
N LEU A 325 11.64 -22.88 -2.25
CA LEU A 325 11.58 -22.16 -3.52
C LEU A 325 10.97 -23.08 -4.59
N LYS A 326 9.98 -22.59 -5.31
CA LYS A 326 9.44 -23.21 -6.52
C LYS A 326 9.59 -22.27 -7.72
N ILE A 327 10.29 -22.69 -8.76
CA ILE A 327 10.34 -21.99 -10.05
C ILE A 327 9.65 -22.86 -11.09
N LEU A 328 8.57 -22.33 -11.69
CA LEU A 328 7.70 -23.08 -12.61
C LEU A 328 7.65 -22.45 -14.00
N GLN A 329 7.50 -23.32 -15.00
CA GLN A 329 7.06 -22.94 -16.35
C GLN A 329 5.55 -22.66 -16.35
N LYS A 330 5.06 -21.86 -17.30
CA LYS A 330 3.69 -21.34 -17.33
C LYS A 330 2.81 -22.00 -18.38
#